data_AF-A0A3M2CI68-F1
#
_entry.id   AF-A0A3M2CI68-F1
#
_cell.length_a   1.000
_cell.length_b   1.000
_cell.length_c   1.000
_cell.angle_alpha   90.00
_cell.angle_beta   90.00
_cell.angle_gamma   90.00
#
_symmetry.space_group_name_H-M   'P 1'
#
loop_
_entity.id
_entity.type
_entity.pdbx_description
1 polymer ?
#
loop_
_entity_poly.entity_id
_entity_poly.type
_entity_poly.pdbx_seq_one_letter_code
_entity_poly.pdbx_strand_id
1 'polypeptide(L)'
;MLTQVTDQSIVRKVWKQIEAKMRSGARVEQRTMGTRAGSYPDKVFVRDDLGIWTNKGGEIDGRLWCIFGVLPLPENTTNISMVVQINPAVKKTAKNTAGCLAKDENGKLWICHTGRVGGGRPGISKSEYLKWTTRLPALVHRDGGKPFSVFPVARANHPDLLDDIAQFVWEIRDFKEGCPSRRPAEQKRGPFKECEEDGEGQRYAETYEIRREHGLVCNRLSQCLQAGGYSVGKDQQRDLFVGPPHKPLAEIEIKPTYSWQSLYTGVGQLALHSTTNPARRQILVVPHGISREKQSAIKSAGIHLVRYSIRDKIIHFNDLLDHFPKASPSAPVRDCIPSR
;
A
#
# COMPACT_ATOMS: atom_id res chain seq x y z
N MET A 1 -20.20 0.03 -7.87
CA MET A 1 -20.12 -1.27 -8.58
C MET A 1 -18.94 -1.30 -9.55
N LEU A 2 -18.32 -2.47 -9.83
CA LEU A 2 -17.28 -2.62 -10.87
C LEU A 2 -17.74 -3.53 -12.02
N THR A 3 -17.41 -3.17 -13.25
CA THR A 3 -17.70 -3.95 -14.46
C THR A 3 -16.43 -4.26 -15.24
N GLN A 4 -16.24 -5.50 -15.67
CA GLN A 4 -15.05 -5.93 -16.42
C GLN A 4 -14.99 -5.21 -17.77
N VAL A 5 -13.84 -4.60 -18.07
CA VAL A 5 -13.56 -4.06 -19.39
C VAL A 5 -13.02 -5.19 -20.26
N THR A 6 -13.77 -5.56 -21.30
CA THR A 6 -13.40 -6.61 -22.26
C THR A 6 -12.94 -6.07 -23.61
N ASP A 7 -13.03 -4.76 -23.82
CA ASP A 7 -12.50 -4.10 -25.02
C ASP A 7 -10.97 -4.22 -25.02
N GLN A 8 -10.47 -5.00 -25.98
CA GLN A 8 -9.06 -5.32 -26.11
C GLN A 8 -8.20 -4.07 -26.39
N SER A 9 -8.75 -3.08 -27.09
CA SER A 9 -8.04 -1.84 -27.40
C SER A 9 -7.82 -1.02 -26.14
N ILE A 10 -8.82 -0.96 -25.25
CA ILE A 10 -8.73 -0.26 -23.97
C ILE A 10 -7.74 -0.97 -23.04
N VAL A 11 -7.82 -2.30 -22.94
CA VAL A 11 -6.89 -3.10 -22.13
C VAL A 11 -5.44 -2.88 -22.60
N ARG A 12 -5.17 -3.00 -23.90
CA ARG A 12 -3.83 -2.76 -24.46
C ARG A 12 -3.35 -1.34 -24.23
N LYS A 13 -4.22 -0.34 -24.39
CA LYS A 13 -3.88 1.07 -24.15
C LYS A 13 -3.44 1.30 -22.71
N VAL A 14 -4.21 0.81 -21.75
CA VAL A 14 -3.90 0.96 -20.31
C VAL A 14 -2.56 0.28 -19.99
N TRP A 15 -2.33 -0.94 -20.47
CA TRP A 15 -1.07 -1.63 -20.19
C TRP A 15 0.14 -1.02 -20.88
N LYS A 16 -0.02 -0.49 -22.10
CA LYS A 16 1.04 0.28 -22.76
C LYS A 16 1.38 1.56 -21.99
N GLN A 17 0.41 2.18 -21.32
CA GLN A 17 0.67 3.31 -20.42
C GLN A 17 1.45 2.88 -19.18
N ILE A 18 1.13 1.73 -18.57
CA ILE A 18 1.89 1.17 -17.45
C ILE A 18 3.33 0.88 -17.90
N GLU A 19 3.52 0.21 -19.03
CA GLU A 19 4.83 -0.10 -19.60
C GLU A 19 5.65 1.18 -19.83
N ALA A 20 5.06 2.18 -20.48
CA ALA A 20 5.72 3.46 -20.73
C ALA A 20 6.12 4.18 -19.43
N LYS A 21 5.22 4.21 -18.44
CA LYS A 21 5.50 4.79 -17.12
C LYS A 21 6.57 4.01 -16.36
N MET A 22 6.56 2.67 -16.42
CA MET A 22 7.58 1.83 -15.81
C MET A 22 8.94 2.01 -16.48
N ARG A 23 8.99 2.08 -17.81
CA ARG A 23 10.21 2.33 -18.57
C ARG A 23 10.79 3.72 -18.27
N SER A 24 9.94 4.72 -18.09
CA SER A 24 10.36 6.06 -17.68
C SER A 24 11.00 5.99 -16.28
N GLY A 25 12.26 6.40 -16.18
CA GLY A 25 13.02 6.34 -14.92
C GLY A 25 13.54 4.96 -14.53
N ALA A 26 13.40 3.94 -15.39
CA ALA A 26 13.94 2.61 -15.11
C ALA A 26 15.36 2.44 -15.65
N ARG A 27 16.19 1.72 -14.89
CA ARG A 27 17.34 1.02 -15.45
C ARG A 27 16.83 -0.21 -16.21
N VAL A 28 17.41 -0.47 -17.38
CA VAL A 28 17.05 -1.65 -18.19
C VAL A 28 18.13 -2.71 -18.03
N GLU A 29 17.74 -3.92 -17.64
CA GLU A 29 18.67 -5.04 -17.49
C GLU A 29 18.20 -6.26 -18.27
N GLN A 30 19.12 -7.10 -18.72
CA GLN A 30 18.80 -8.41 -19.29
C GLN A 30 18.81 -9.44 -18.17
N ARG A 31 17.67 -10.09 -17.91
CA ARG A 31 17.53 -11.10 -16.85
C ARG A 31 16.73 -12.29 -17.36
N THR A 32 16.76 -13.38 -16.60
CA THR A 32 16.05 -14.62 -16.90
C THR A 32 15.00 -14.88 -15.82
N MET A 33 13.76 -15.08 -16.22
CA MET A 33 12.65 -15.36 -15.31
C MET A 33 12.32 -16.86 -15.37
N GLY A 34 12.54 -17.56 -14.26
CA GLY A 34 12.26 -18.99 -14.15
C GLY A 34 10.81 -19.28 -13.73
N THR A 35 10.11 -20.11 -14.50
CA THR A 35 8.81 -20.68 -14.16
C THR A 35 8.92 -22.21 -14.11
N ARG A 36 7.87 -22.91 -13.61
CA ARG A 36 7.75 -24.37 -13.79
C ARG A 36 7.65 -24.80 -15.26
N ALA A 37 7.23 -23.91 -16.15
CA ALA A 37 7.06 -24.18 -17.58
C ALA A 37 8.32 -23.90 -18.40
N GLY A 38 9.37 -23.32 -17.80
CA GLY A 38 10.61 -22.94 -18.49
C GLY A 38 11.21 -21.64 -17.97
N SER A 39 12.39 -21.31 -18.51
CA SER A 39 13.13 -20.09 -18.23
C SER A 39 13.05 -19.13 -19.42
N TYR A 40 12.75 -17.87 -19.15
CA TYR A 40 12.48 -16.88 -20.19
C TYR A 40 13.43 -15.69 -20.03
N PRO A 41 14.42 -15.52 -20.92
CA PRO A 41 15.25 -14.32 -20.94
C PRO A 41 14.44 -13.14 -21.49
N ASP A 42 14.42 -12.02 -20.78
CA ASP A 42 13.77 -10.78 -21.24
C ASP A 42 14.49 -9.55 -20.68
N LYS A 43 14.21 -8.41 -21.28
CA LYS A 43 14.55 -7.11 -20.70
C LYS A 43 13.60 -6.82 -19.55
N VAL A 44 14.16 -6.44 -18.42
CA VAL A 44 13.41 -5.97 -17.26
C VAL A 44 13.64 -4.48 -17.05
N PHE A 45 12.57 -3.79 -16.67
CA PHE A 45 12.60 -2.41 -16.23
C PHE A 45 12.69 -2.40 -14.71
N VAL A 46 13.83 -1.93 -14.20
CA VAL A 46 14.15 -1.85 -12.78
C VAL A 46 13.88 -0.43 -12.28
N ARG A 47 12.97 -0.30 -11.31
CA ARG A 47 12.58 0.97 -10.69
C ARG A 47 13.08 1.00 -9.25
N ASP A 48 14.31 1.46 -9.07
CA ASP A 48 14.94 1.56 -7.75
C ASP A 48 14.13 2.46 -6.80
N ASP A 49 13.47 3.49 -7.33
CA ASP A 49 12.59 4.40 -6.60
C ASP A 49 11.31 3.74 -6.07
N LEU A 50 10.85 2.66 -6.72
CA LEU A 50 9.66 1.89 -6.33
C LEU A 50 10.02 0.55 -5.63
N GLY A 51 11.30 0.19 -5.62
CA GLY A 51 11.76 -1.09 -5.06
C GLY A 51 11.30 -2.32 -5.86
N ILE A 52 10.89 -2.17 -7.13
CA ILE A 52 10.33 -3.25 -7.95
C ILE A 52 10.95 -3.31 -9.34
N TRP A 53 10.72 -4.43 -10.02
CA TRP A 53 11.00 -4.58 -11.45
C TRP A 53 9.82 -5.22 -12.17
N THR A 54 9.70 -4.96 -13.48
CA THR A 54 8.75 -5.63 -14.38
C THR A 54 9.45 -6.08 -15.65
N ASN A 55 8.95 -7.12 -16.31
CA ASN A 55 9.40 -7.44 -17.66
C ASN A 55 8.89 -6.42 -18.69
N LYS A 56 9.52 -6.35 -19.87
CA LYS A 56 9.07 -5.50 -20.99
C LYS A 56 7.62 -5.80 -21.40
N GLY A 57 7.18 -7.03 -21.18
CA GLY A 57 5.82 -7.47 -21.47
C GLY A 57 5.73 -8.24 -22.78
N GLY A 58 4.50 -8.48 -23.22
CA GLY A 58 4.19 -9.22 -24.44
C GLY A 58 2.82 -9.86 -24.37
N GLU A 59 2.42 -10.56 -25.43
CA GLU A 59 1.21 -11.39 -25.44
C GLU A 59 1.61 -12.86 -25.44
N ILE A 60 1.04 -13.64 -24.53
CA ILE A 60 1.17 -15.11 -24.50
C ILE A 60 -0.22 -15.71 -24.27
N ASP A 61 -0.62 -16.70 -25.06
CA ASP A 61 -1.91 -17.39 -24.93
C ASP A 61 -3.13 -16.45 -24.86
N GLY A 62 -3.09 -15.31 -25.55
CA GLY A 62 -4.19 -14.33 -25.55
C GLY A 62 -4.34 -13.50 -24.28
N ARG A 63 -3.31 -13.44 -23.43
CA ARG A 63 -3.20 -12.52 -22.27
C ARG A 63 -1.92 -11.71 -22.38
N LEU A 64 -1.91 -10.52 -21.78
CA LEU A 64 -0.66 -9.80 -21.58
C LEU A 64 0.18 -10.51 -20.52
N TRP A 65 1.48 -10.60 -20.75
CA TRP A 65 2.43 -11.23 -19.84
C TRP A 65 3.16 -10.16 -19.02
N CYS A 66 2.61 -9.85 -17.84
CA CYS A 66 3.04 -8.74 -16.99
C CYS A 66 3.47 -9.29 -15.63
N ILE A 67 4.76 -9.52 -15.51
CA ILE A 67 5.41 -10.07 -14.34
C ILE A 67 6.01 -8.94 -13.54
N PHE A 68 5.85 -9.01 -12.23
CA PHE A 68 6.52 -8.13 -11.29
C PHE A 68 7.35 -8.92 -10.28
N GLY A 69 8.46 -8.33 -9.85
CA GLY A 69 9.24 -8.76 -8.71
C GLY A 69 9.76 -7.58 -7.90
N VAL A 70 10.44 -7.89 -6.80
CA VAL A 70 10.99 -6.89 -5.87
C VAL A 70 12.51 -6.79 -6.01
N LEU A 71 13.04 -5.69 -5.48
CA LEU A 71 14.47 -5.45 -5.29
C LEU A 71 14.93 -5.89 -3.88
N PRO A 72 16.25 -6.14 -3.67
CA PRO A 72 17.34 -6.06 -4.64
C PRO A 72 17.32 -7.20 -5.67
N LEU A 73 17.88 -6.95 -6.86
CA LEU A 73 18.18 -8.03 -7.80
C LEU A 73 19.43 -8.79 -7.32
N PRO A 74 19.51 -10.12 -7.54
CA PRO A 74 20.71 -10.87 -7.23
C PRO A 74 21.88 -10.44 -8.14
N GLU A 75 23.05 -10.23 -7.54
CA GLU A 75 24.26 -9.79 -8.24
C GLU A 75 24.94 -10.94 -9.01
N ASN A 76 24.95 -12.14 -8.42
CA ASN A 76 25.72 -13.29 -8.92
C ASN A 76 24.93 -14.22 -9.85
N THR A 77 23.73 -13.83 -10.28
CA THR A 77 22.94 -14.64 -11.23
C THR A 77 22.03 -13.77 -12.09
N THR A 78 21.82 -14.19 -13.33
CA THR A 78 20.82 -13.58 -14.22
C THR A 78 19.40 -14.03 -13.91
N ASN A 79 19.23 -15.11 -13.14
CA ASN A 79 17.93 -15.63 -12.76
C ASN A 79 17.29 -14.78 -11.65
N ILE A 80 16.06 -14.34 -11.87
CA ILE A 80 15.31 -13.49 -10.93
C ILE A 80 13.97 -14.14 -10.56
N SER A 81 13.55 -13.94 -9.31
CA SER A 81 12.33 -14.53 -8.76
C SER A 81 11.11 -13.66 -9.05
N MET A 82 10.11 -14.23 -9.73
CA MET A 82 8.83 -13.55 -9.97
C MET A 82 7.96 -13.57 -8.72
N VAL A 83 7.47 -12.40 -8.32
CA VAL A 83 6.61 -12.25 -7.15
C VAL A 83 5.14 -12.41 -7.55
N VAL A 84 4.67 -11.69 -8.56
CA VAL A 84 3.25 -11.69 -8.96
C VAL A 84 3.09 -11.46 -10.46
N GLN A 85 1.95 -11.87 -11.01
CA GLN A 85 1.57 -11.64 -12.40
C GLN A 85 0.25 -10.87 -12.45
N ILE A 86 0.21 -9.76 -13.17
CA ILE A 86 -1.02 -8.98 -13.39
C ILE A 86 -1.36 -9.08 -14.87
N ASN A 87 -1.69 -10.30 -15.30
CA ASN A 87 -1.90 -10.65 -16.71
C ASN A 87 -3.36 -10.48 -17.09
N PRO A 88 -3.81 -9.37 -17.72
CA PRO A 88 -5.17 -9.26 -18.23
C PRO A 88 -5.38 -10.11 -19.48
N ALA A 89 -6.61 -10.56 -19.68
CA ALA A 89 -7.02 -11.16 -20.95
C ALA A 89 -7.10 -10.10 -22.05
N VAL A 90 -6.53 -10.39 -23.21
CA VAL A 90 -6.69 -9.60 -24.44
C VAL A 90 -7.39 -10.38 -25.54
N LYS A 91 -7.74 -11.65 -25.30
CA LYS A 91 -8.62 -12.46 -26.16
C LYS A 91 -9.67 -13.13 -25.29
N LYS A 92 -10.89 -13.31 -25.83
CA LYS A 92 -12.00 -14.01 -25.12
C LYS A 92 -11.65 -15.45 -24.75
N THR A 93 -10.72 -16.07 -25.49
CA THR A 93 -10.23 -17.43 -25.28
C THR A 93 -9.32 -17.56 -24.05
N ALA A 94 -8.72 -16.46 -23.57
CA ALA A 94 -7.86 -16.48 -22.39
C ALA A 94 -8.71 -16.69 -21.13
N LYS A 95 -8.68 -17.92 -20.62
CA LYS A 95 -9.32 -18.30 -19.36
C LYS A 95 -8.33 -18.17 -18.20
N ASN A 96 -8.86 -18.03 -16.98
CA ASN A 96 -8.08 -18.10 -15.73
C ASN A 96 -6.94 -17.07 -15.61
N THR A 97 -7.17 -15.85 -16.10
CA THR A 97 -6.19 -14.77 -15.95
C THR A 97 -6.04 -14.31 -14.51
N ALA A 98 -4.82 -13.87 -14.16
CA ALA A 98 -4.52 -13.37 -12.83
C ALA A 98 -4.94 -11.91 -12.66
N GLY A 99 -4.89 -11.11 -13.73
CA GLY A 99 -5.35 -9.72 -13.75
C GLY A 99 -6.60 -9.48 -14.60
N CYS A 100 -7.23 -8.33 -14.40
CA CYS A 100 -8.23 -7.75 -15.30
C CYS A 100 -8.29 -6.23 -15.18
N LEU A 101 -8.88 -5.60 -16.19
CA LEU A 101 -9.29 -4.19 -16.15
C LEU A 101 -10.78 -4.13 -15.78
N ALA A 102 -11.14 -3.23 -14.88
CA ALA A 102 -12.52 -2.96 -14.51
C ALA A 102 -12.83 -1.46 -14.62
N LYS A 103 -14.10 -1.13 -14.75
CA LYS A 103 -14.62 0.24 -14.79
C LYS A 103 -15.61 0.40 -13.64
N ASP A 104 -15.53 1.50 -12.90
CA ASP A 104 -16.54 1.84 -11.89
C ASP A 104 -17.72 2.62 -12.50
N GLU A 105 -18.72 2.94 -11.67
CA GLU A 105 -19.93 3.68 -12.07
C GLU A 105 -19.62 5.09 -12.60
N ASN A 106 -18.53 5.71 -12.12
CA ASN A 106 -18.06 7.02 -12.58
C ASN A 106 -17.17 6.92 -13.83
N GLY A 107 -17.01 5.71 -14.35
CA GLY A 107 -16.21 5.40 -15.50
C GLY A 107 -14.70 5.40 -15.30
N LYS A 108 -14.22 5.42 -14.05
CA LYS A 108 -12.79 5.31 -13.75
C LYS A 108 -12.33 3.88 -13.97
N LEU A 109 -11.13 3.75 -14.51
CA LEU A 109 -10.52 2.47 -14.83
C LEU A 109 -9.63 1.96 -13.69
N TRP A 110 -9.83 0.71 -13.33
CA TRP A 110 -9.17 0.01 -12.24
C TRP A 110 -8.43 -1.22 -12.76
N ILE A 111 -7.16 -1.32 -12.41
CA ILE A 111 -6.37 -2.54 -12.55
C ILE A 111 -6.69 -3.40 -11.34
N CYS A 112 -7.10 -4.64 -11.59
CA CYS A 112 -7.49 -5.57 -10.54
C CYS A 112 -6.74 -6.89 -10.66
N HIS A 113 -6.58 -7.57 -9.54
CA HIS A 113 -5.99 -8.90 -9.46
C HIS A 113 -6.96 -9.91 -8.84
N THR A 114 -7.04 -11.11 -9.38
CA THR A 114 -8.02 -12.14 -8.96
C THR A 114 -7.66 -12.84 -7.64
N GLY A 115 -6.54 -12.47 -7.01
CA GLY A 115 -5.97 -13.14 -5.84
C GLY A 115 -5.22 -14.43 -6.17
N ARG A 116 -5.04 -14.76 -7.46
CA ARG A 116 -4.26 -15.92 -7.89
C ARG A 116 -2.76 -15.66 -7.74
N VAL A 117 -2.22 -15.93 -6.56
CA VAL A 117 -0.83 -15.62 -6.18
C VAL A 117 0.08 -16.86 -6.18
N GLY A 118 -0.15 -17.78 -7.11
CA GLY A 118 0.50 -19.10 -7.14
C GLY A 118 2.03 -19.11 -7.21
N GLY A 119 2.59 -20.32 -7.27
CA GLY A 119 4.03 -20.59 -7.19
C GLY A 119 4.34 -22.03 -6.77
N GLY A 120 3.31 -22.77 -6.35
CA GLY A 120 3.36 -24.21 -6.16
C GLY A 120 4.13 -24.68 -4.93
N ARG A 121 4.53 -23.75 -4.07
CA ARG A 121 4.94 -24.02 -2.70
C ARG A 121 3.69 -24.30 -1.84
N PRO A 122 3.74 -25.29 -0.93
CA PRO A 122 2.67 -25.50 0.05
C PRO A 122 2.34 -24.21 0.81
N GLY A 123 1.06 -23.96 1.06
CA GLY A 123 0.59 -22.76 1.78
C GLY A 123 0.43 -21.48 0.94
N ILE A 124 0.85 -21.48 -0.33
CA ILE A 124 0.70 -20.32 -1.23
C ILE A 124 -0.45 -20.58 -2.22
N SER A 125 -1.63 -20.08 -1.88
CA SER A 125 -2.85 -20.20 -2.70
C SER A 125 -3.72 -18.95 -2.61
N LYS A 126 -4.75 -18.87 -3.47
CA LYS A 126 -5.75 -17.81 -3.39
C LYS A 126 -6.51 -17.82 -2.06
N SER A 127 -6.83 -19.00 -1.53
CA SER A 127 -7.56 -19.11 -0.25
C SER A 127 -6.71 -18.63 0.91
N GLU A 128 -5.43 -18.99 0.94
CA GLU A 128 -4.50 -18.55 1.98
C GLU A 128 -4.23 -17.05 1.86
N TYR A 129 -4.06 -16.53 0.64
CA TYR A 129 -3.95 -15.09 0.45
C TYR A 129 -5.19 -14.34 0.93
N LEU A 130 -6.40 -14.85 0.66
CA LEU A 130 -7.64 -14.23 1.15
C LEU A 130 -7.75 -14.26 2.67
N LYS A 131 -7.21 -15.28 3.36
CA LYS A 131 -7.13 -15.31 4.84
C LYS A 131 -6.06 -14.38 5.39
N TRP A 132 -5.02 -14.16 4.59
CA TRP A 132 -3.90 -13.34 4.96
C TRP A 132 -4.24 -11.86 4.74
N THR A 133 -4.49 -11.42 3.51
CA THR A 133 -4.61 -10.00 3.16
C THR A 133 -5.68 -9.24 3.96
N THR A 134 -5.41 -7.96 4.21
CA THR A 134 -6.39 -7.01 4.73
C THR A 134 -7.21 -6.36 3.63
N ARG A 135 -6.78 -6.44 2.36
CA ARG A 135 -7.52 -5.86 1.24
C ARG A 135 -8.90 -6.46 1.14
N LEU A 136 -9.91 -5.62 1.05
CA LEU A 136 -11.26 -6.07 0.76
C LEU A 136 -11.40 -6.42 -0.73
N PRO A 137 -11.92 -7.62 -1.05
CA PRO A 137 -12.24 -7.95 -2.42
C PRO A 137 -13.46 -7.14 -2.90
N ALA A 138 -13.42 -6.72 -4.16
CA ALA A 138 -14.57 -6.18 -4.88
C ALA A 138 -15.16 -7.23 -5.83
N LEU A 139 -16.47 -7.16 -6.06
CA LEU A 139 -17.14 -7.93 -7.11
C LEU A 139 -17.04 -7.18 -8.43
N VAL A 140 -16.59 -7.89 -9.46
CA VAL A 140 -16.58 -7.41 -10.84
C VAL A 140 -17.66 -8.15 -11.62
N HIS A 141 -18.56 -7.39 -12.23
CA HIS A 141 -19.60 -7.90 -13.13
C HIS A 141 -19.01 -8.14 -14.52
N ARG A 142 -19.46 -9.20 -15.17
CA ARG A 142 -19.17 -9.50 -16.57
C ARG A 142 -20.48 -9.55 -17.32
N ASP A 143 -20.48 -9.03 -18.54
CA ASP A 143 -21.62 -9.17 -19.43
C ASP A 143 -21.96 -10.65 -19.69
N GLY A 144 -23.21 -11.03 -19.45
CA GLY A 144 -23.72 -12.40 -19.57
C GLY A 144 -23.06 -13.44 -18.65
N GLY A 145 -22.33 -13.03 -17.60
CA GLY A 145 -21.57 -13.94 -16.74
C GLY A 145 -21.81 -13.72 -15.25
N LYS A 146 -21.46 -14.74 -14.44
CA LYS A 146 -21.47 -14.60 -12.98
C LYS A 146 -20.40 -13.58 -12.56
N PRO A 147 -20.72 -12.66 -11.62
CA PRO A 147 -19.71 -11.78 -11.03
C PRO A 147 -18.59 -12.59 -10.39
N PHE A 148 -17.38 -12.02 -10.35
CA PHE A 148 -16.24 -12.66 -9.72
C PHE A 148 -15.48 -11.69 -8.82
N SER A 149 -14.89 -12.24 -7.76
CA SER A 149 -14.14 -11.48 -6.77
C SER A 149 -12.72 -11.18 -7.25
N VAL A 150 -12.33 -9.91 -7.13
CA VAL A 150 -10.98 -9.38 -7.40
C VAL A 150 -10.54 -8.45 -6.29
N PHE A 151 -9.26 -8.17 -6.21
CA PHE A 151 -8.66 -7.10 -5.42
C PHE A 151 -8.36 -5.92 -6.34
N PRO A 152 -8.95 -4.75 -6.13
CA PRO A 152 -8.50 -3.52 -6.77
C PRO A 152 -7.04 -3.26 -6.41
N VAL A 153 -6.20 -3.04 -7.43
CA VAL A 153 -4.76 -2.81 -7.26
C VAL A 153 -4.45 -1.33 -7.42
N ALA A 154 -4.83 -0.73 -8.56
CA ALA A 154 -4.50 0.65 -8.87
C ALA A 154 -5.49 1.27 -9.85
N ARG A 155 -5.60 2.61 -9.84
CA ARG A 155 -6.38 3.38 -10.83
C ARG A 155 -5.52 3.72 -12.05
N ALA A 156 -5.96 3.30 -13.24
CA ALA A 156 -5.15 3.37 -14.46
C ALA A 156 -4.73 4.80 -14.86
N ASN A 157 -5.54 5.81 -14.54
CA ASN A 157 -5.26 7.22 -14.88
C ASN A 157 -4.90 8.06 -13.65
N HIS A 158 -4.50 7.43 -12.53
CA HIS A 158 -4.12 8.16 -11.32
C HIS A 158 -2.61 8.47 -11.29
N PRO A 159 -2.19 9.59 -10.69
CA PRO A 159 -0.77 9.89 -10.48
C PRO A 159 -0.02 8.78 -9.73
N ASP A 160 -0.66 8.18 -8.71
CA ASP A 160 -0.07 7.15 -7.86
C ASP A 160 -0.10 5.73 -8.45
N LEU A 161 -0.47 5.58 -9.73
CA LEU A 161 -0.61 4.27 -10.39
C LEU A 161 0.54 3.30 -10.12
N LEU A 162 1.79 3.77 -10.22
CA LEU A 162 2.96 2.89 -10.05
C LEU A 162 3.26 2.61 -8.57
N ASP A 163 3.00 3.57 -7.68
CA ASP A 163 3.12 3.38 -6.22
C ASP A 163 2.13 2.31 -5.75
N ASP A 164 0.88 2.38 -6.20
CA ASP A 164 -0.19 1.41 -5.89
C ASP A 164 0.16 0.00 -6.39
N ILE A 165 0.68 -0.11 -7.62
CA ILE A 165 1.17 -1.38 -8.18
C ILE A 165 2.33 -1.92 -7.33
N ALA A 166 3.31 -1.08 -6.99
CA ALA A 166 4.45 -1.49 -6.18
C ALA A 166 4.03 -1.99 -4.80
N GLN A 167 3.11 -1.29 -4.13
CA GLN A 167 2.57 -1.72 -2.83
C GLN A 167 1.93 -3.11 -2.92
N PHE A 168 1.16 -3.37 -3.97
CA PHE A 168 0.57 -4.68 -4.20
C PHE A 168 1.63 -5.77 -4.44
N VAL A 169 2.69 -5.48 -5.21
CA VAL A 169 3.78 -6.43 -5.45
C VAL A 169 4.49 -6.79 -4.14
N TRP A 170 4.83 -5.79 -3.31
CA TRP A 170 5.41 -6.00 -1.99
C TRP A 170 4.50 -6.81 -1.06
N GLU A 171 3.20 -6.52 -1.07
CA GLU A 171 2.22 -7.29 -0.30
C GLU A 171 2.20 -8.77 -0.69
N ILE A 172 2.27 -9.09 -1.99
CA ILE A 172 2.33 -10.49 -2.43
C ILE A 172 3.66 -11.13 -2.03
N ARG A 173 4.78 -10.40 -2.07
CA ARG A 173 6.07 -10.90 -1.58
C ARG A 173 5.97 -11.25 -0.10
N ASP A 174 5.44 -10.37 0.73
CA ASP A 174 5.33 -10.58 2.18
C ASP A 174 4.43 -11.78 2.49
N PHE A 175 3.31 -11.93 1.76
CA PHE A 175 2.47 -13.12 1.86
C PHE A 175 3.24 -14.41 1.52
N LYS A 176 4.00 -14.41 0.42
CA LYS A 176 4.76 -15.58 -0.05
C LYS A 176 5.93 -15.95 0.85
N GLU A 177 6.45 -15.00 1.62
CA GLU A 177 7.52 -15.23 2.60
C GLU A 177 6.96 -15.56 4.00
N GLY A 178 5.64 -15.62 4.16
CA GLY A 178 5.01 -15.97 5.43
C GLY A 178 5.09 -14.85 6.48
N CYS A 179 5.42 -13.63 6.07
CA CYS A 179 5.29 -12.46 6.94
C CYS A 179 3.84 -12.38 7.40
N PRO A 180 3.52 -12.06 8.66
CA PRO A 180 2.15 -12.04 9.10
C PRO A 180 1.36 -10.92 8.43
N SER A 181 0.08 -11.18 8.19
CA SER A 181 -0.78 -10.16 7.61
C SER A 181 -1.08 -9.03 8.59
N ARG A 182 -1.40 -7.86 8.04
CA ARG A 182 -1.82 -6.66 8.78
C ARG A 182 -3.20 -6.82 9.47
N ARG A 183 -3.77 -8.03 9.59
CA ARG A 183 -5.05 -8.29 10.27
C ARG A 183 -4.90 -8.23 11.80
N PRO A 184 -5.64 -7.38 12.52
CA PRO A 184 -5.84 -7.53 13.96
C PRO A 184 -6.75 -8.74 14.25
N ALA A 185 -6.60 -9.35 15.44
CA ALA A 185 -7.48 -10.42 15.92
C ALA A 185 -8.94 -9.95 15.98
N GLU A 186 -9.90 -10.83 15.68
CA GLU A 186 -11.33 -10.56 15.72
C GLU A 186 -11.78 -10.13 17.13
N GLN A 187 -12.18 -8.88 17.31
CA GLN A 187 -12.99 -8.44 18.45
C GLN A 187 -14.48 -8.56 18.09
N LYS A 188 -15.23 -9.24 18.96
CA LYS A 188 -16.68 -9.43 18.87
C LYS A 188 -17.39 -8.08 18.72
N ARG A 189 -18.35 -8.02 17.79
CA ARG A 189 -19.17 -6.85 17.46
C ARG A 189 -20.14 -6.53 18.62
N GLY A 190 -20.12 -5.30 19.12
CA GLY A 190 -21.25 -4.67 19.82
C GLY A 190 -22.03 -3.74 18.86
N PRO A 191 -23.33 -3.49 19.07
CA PRO A 191 -24.16 -2.76 18.13
C PRO A 191 -23.76 -1.28 18.06
N PHE A 192 -23.56 -0.79 16.84
CA PHE A 192 -23.25 0.61 16.56
C PHE A 192 -24.57 1.38 16.41
N LYS A 193 -24.72 2.48 17.14
CA LYS A 193 -25.86 3.40 17.03
C LYS A 193 -25.46 4.51 16.06
N GLU A 194 -26.19 4.61 14.97
CA GLU A 194 -26.10 5.67 13.96
C GLU A 194 -26.47 7.02 14.58
N CYS A 195 -25.66 8.04 14.30
CA CYS A 195 -26.12 9.41 14.26
C CYS A 195 -25.86 9.91 12.84
N GLU A 196 -26.94 9.99 12.07
CA GLU A 196 -27.04 10.76 10.84
C GLU A 196 -26.96 12.25 11.19
N GLU A 197 -26.14 13.00 10.46
CA GLU A 197 -26.52 14.32 9.94
C GLU A 197 -25.52 14.75 8.85
N ASP A 198 -26.12 14.99 7.68
CA ASP A 198 -25.69 15.73 6.51
C ASP A 198 -24.54 15.22 5.61
N GLY A 199 -24.99 14.69 4.46
CA GLY A 199 -24.23 14.61 3.22
C GLY A 199 -24.27 13.22 2.61
N GLU A 200 -25.17 13.00 1.65
CA GLU A 200 -25.21 11.81 0.79
C GLU A 200 -23.83 11.57 0.16
N GLY A 201 -23.08 10.63 0.73
CA GLY A 201 -21.77 10.23 0.27
C GLY A 201 -21.51 8.81 0.71
N GLN A 202 -21.70 7.86 -0.20
CA GLN A 202 -21.35 6.46 0.01
C GLN A 202 -19.87 6.36 0.40
N ARG A 203 -19.60 6.18 1.70
CA ARG A 203 -18.25 5.96 2.23
C ARG A 203 -17.85 4.51 2.00
N TYR A 204 -17.23 4.26 0.85
CA TYR A 204 -16.66 2.97 0.48
C TYR A 204 -15.50 2.53 1.40
N ALA A 205 -15.30 1.21 1.45
CA ALA A 205 -14.31 0.44 2.22
C ALA A 205 -12.88 1.02 2.32
N GLU A 206 -12.40 1.76 1.32
CA GLU A 206 -11.09 2.44 1.34
C GLU A 206 -10.95 3.40 2.51
N THR A 207 -12.00 4.20 2.79
CA THR A 207 -12.00 5.13 3.94
C THR A 207 -11.91 4.35 5.26
N TYR A 208 -12.47 3.14 5.31
CA TYR A 208 -12.54 2.34 6.52
C TYR A 208 -11.23 1.60 6.84
N GLU A 209 -10.59 0.99 5.84
CA GLU A 209 -9.27 0.36 6.00
C GLU A 209 -8.18 1.39 6.32
N ILE A 210 -8.17 2.52 5.61
CA ILE A 210 -7.24 3.65 5.85
C ILE A 210 -7.43 4.19 7.28
N ARG A 211 -8.67 4.35 7.74
CA ARG A 211 -8.97 4.75 9.13
C ARG A 211 -8.51 3.71 10.16
N ARG A 212 -8.60 2.42 9.86
CA ARG A 212 -8.12 1.35 10.76
C ARG A 212 -6.60 1.32 10.86
N GLU A 213 -5.87 1.43 9.73
CA GLU A 213 -4.41 1.48 9.75
C GLU A 213 -3.90 2.75 10.44
N HIS A 214 -4.51 3.90 10.13
CA HIS A 214 -4.24 5.16 10.82
C HIS A 214 -4.38 5.04 12.34
N GLY A 215 -5.48 4.44 12.81
CA GLY A 215 -5.71 4.20 14.24
C GLY A 215 -4.66 3.29 14.89
N LEU A 216 -4.22 2.23 14.20
CA LEU A 216 -3.18 1.32 14.71
C LEU A 216 -1.82 2.00 14.83
N VAL A 217 -1.41 2.76 13.81
CA VAL A 217 -0.16 3.53 13.81
C VAL A 217 -0.19 4.59 14.89
N CYS A 218 -1.31 5.31 15.03
CA CYS A 218 -1.52 6.31 16.07
C CYS A 218 -1.38 5.71 17.48
N ASN A 219 -2.10 4.62 17.76
CA ASN A 219 -2.05 3.97 19.06
C ASN A 219 -0.64 3.44 19.39
N ARG A 220 0.02 2.78 18.42
CA ARG A 220 1.34 2.22 18.64
C ARG A 220 2.40 3.30 18.81
N LEU A 221 2.32 4.40 18.05
CA LEU A 221 3.22 5.54 18.21
C LEU A 221 3.07 6.18 19.59
N SER A 222 1.84 6.40 20.02
CA SER A 222 1.53 6.93 21.35
C SER A 222 2.15 6.05 22.46
N GLN A 223 2.00 4.73 22.37
CA GLN A 223 2.60 3.80 23.32
C GLN A 223 4.13 3.86 23.35
N CYS A 224 4.79 3.88 22.18
CA CYS A 224 6.25 3.97 22.08
C CYS A 224 6.80 5.26 22.72
N LEU A 225 6.07 6.37 22.54
CA LEU A 225 6.39 7.68 23.11
C LEU A 225 6.14 7.69 24.63
N GLN A 226 4.98 7.21 25.09
CA GLN A 226 4.66 7.13 26.52
C GLN A 226 5.63 6.24 27.29
N ALA A 227 6.03 5.10 26.72
CA ALA A 227 7.05 4.22 27.29
C ALA A 227 8.41 4.91 27.46
N GLY A 228 8.69 5.93 26.64
CA GLY A 228 9.87 6.79 26.77
C GLY A 228 9.72 7.96 27.74
N GLY A 229 8.61 8.03 28.48
CA GLY A 229 8.30 9.09 29.43
C GLY A 229 7.78 10.39 28.80
N TYR A 230 7.38 10.37 27.53
CA TYR A 230 6.78 11.54 26.88
C TYR A 230 5.29 11.64 27.22
N SER A 231 4.81 12.84 27.54
CA SER A 231 3.38 13.12 27.64
C SER A 231 2.80 13.25 26.24
N VAL A 232 1.83 12.41 25.89
CA VAL A 232 1.23 12.34 24.54
C VAL A 232 -0.26 12.64 24.64
N GLY A 233 -0.75 13.53 23.79
CA GLY A 233 -2.17 13.84 23.66
C GLY A 233 -2.66 13.73 22.22
N LYS A 234 -3.98 13.79 22.06
CA LYS A 234 -4.72 13.78 20.79
C LYS A 234 -5.91 14.73 20.91
N ASP A 235 -6.30 15.37 19.81
CA ASP A 235 -7.53 16.15 19.75
C ASP A 235 -8.22 15.99 18.38
N GLN A 236 -9.25 16.80 18.10
CA GLN A 236 -9.99 16.73 16.84
C GLN A 236 -9.20 17.23 15.63
N GLN A 237 -8.21 18.11 15.85
CA GLN A 237 -7.45 18.75 14.79
C GLN A 237 -6.12 18.04 14.55
N ARG A 238 -5.50 17.47 15.59
CA ARG A 238 -4.18 16.83 15.54
C ARG A 238 -4.27 15.34 15.82
N ASP A 239 -3.58 14.55 14.99
CA ASP A 239 -3.47 13.11 15.21
C ASP A 239 -2.81 12.79 16.56
N LEU A 240 -1.62 13.34 16.80
CA LEU A 240 -0.92 13.28 18.09
C LEU A 240 -0.10 14.55 18.33
N PHE A 241 0.12 14.88 19.60
CA PHE A 241 1.09 15.87 20.03
C PHE A 241 1.84 15.41 21.27
N VAL A 242 3.07 15.90 21.45
CA VAL A 242 3.92 15.60 22.60
C VAL A 242 4.09 16.86 23.45
N GLY A 243 3.78 16.78 24.74
CA GLY A 243 3.84 17.90 25.68
C GLY A 243 2.50 18.64 25.83
N PRO A 244 2.51 19.89 26.32
CA PRO A 244 1.28 20.62 26.61
C PRO A 244 0.53 21.01 25.31
N PRO A 245 -0.82 20.95 25.29
CA PRO A 245 -1.61 21.14 24.06
C PRO A 245 -1.38 22.48 23.35
N HIS A 246 -1.15 23.56 24.11
CA HIS A 246 -1.01 24.93 23.58
C HIS A 246 0.39 25.25 23.06
N LYS A 247 1.40 24.46 23.45
CA LYS A 247 2.79 24.65 23.02
C LYS A 247 3.52 23.32 22.99
N PRO A 248 3.13 22.42 22.08
CA PRO A 248 3.67 21.08 22.06
C PRO A 248 5.16 21.10 21.68
N LEU A 249 5.91 20.16 22.26
CA LEU A 249 7.28 19.86 21.83
C LEU A 249 7.29 19.33 20.39
N ALA A 250 6.30 18.51 20.04
CA ALA A 250 6.13 18.00 18.69
C ALA A 250 4.64 17.88 18.35
N GLU A 251 4.29 18.26 17.14
CA GLU A 251 3.02 17.90 16.50
C GLU A 251 3.28 16.81 15.47
N ILE A 252 2.43 15.80 15.46
CA ILE A 252 2.62 14.60 14.67
C ILE A 252 1.38 14.36 13.83
N GLU A 253 1.56 14.29 12.51
CA GLU A 253 0.53 13.94 11.55
C GLU A 253 0.85 12.57 10.94
N ILE A 254 -0.14 11.68 10.89
CA ILE A 254 0.05 10.30 10.45
C ILE A 254 -0.66 10.10 9.12
N LYS A 255 0.10 9.67 8.11
CA LYS A 255 -0.45 9.28 6.82
C LYS A 255 -0.19 7.80 6.55
N PRO A 256 -1.23 6.99 6.28
CA PRO A 256 -1.06 5.57 5.97
C PRO A 256 -0.50 5.31 4.57
N THR A 257 -0.32 6.37 3.77
CA THR A 257 0.29 6.31 2.44
C THR A 257 1.27 7.46 2.24
N TYR A 258 2.23 7.28 1.34
CA TYR A 258 3.21 8.31 0.92
C TYR A 258 2.94 8.84 -0.51
N SER A 259 1.68 8.82 -0.95
CA SER A 259 1.25 9.48 -2.19
C SER A 259 1.43 11.00 -2.08
N TRP A 260 1.66 11.69 -3.20
CA TRP A 260 1.81 13.15 -3.17
C TRP A 260 0.59 13.85 -2.58
N GLN A 261 -0.62 13.38 -2.87
CA GLN A 261 -1.84 13.94 -2.28
C GLN A 261 -1.86 13.78 -0.75
N SER A 262 -1.54 12.58 -0.25
CA SER A 262 -1.48 12.29 1.18
C SER A 262 -0.40 13.12 1.88
N LEU A 263 0.78 13.24 1.25
CA LEU A 263 1.89 14.06 1.73
C LEU A 263 1.52 15.54 1.75
N TYR A 264 0.95 16.09 0.68
CA TYR A 264 0.52 17.49 0.63
C TYR A 264 -0.54 17.80 1.68
N THR A 265 -1.51 16.91 1.87
CA THR A 265 -2.51 17.09 2.93
C THR A 265 -1.85 17.06 4.32
N GLY A 266 -0.95 16.12 4.59
CA GLY A 266 -0.28 16.03 5.90
C GLY A 266 0.64 17.22 6.19
N VAL A 267 1.42 17.65 5.19
CA VAL A 267 2.25 18.86 5.26
C VAL A 267 1.38 20.09 5.49
N GLY A 268 0.28 20.22 4.75
CA GLY A 268 -0.66 21.33 4.89
C GLY A 268 -1.31 21.39 6.27
N GLN A 269 -1.73 20.25 6.83
CA GLN A 269 -2.30 20.19 8.18
C GLN A 269 -1.29 20.63 9.24
N LEU A 270 -0.07 20.09 9.20
CA LEU A 270 1.00 20.51 10.11
C LEU A 270 1.29 22.01 10.01
N ALA A 271 1.41 22.52 8.78
CA ALA A 271 1.68 23.94 8.54
C ALA A 271 0.55 24.83 9.08
N LEU A 272 -0.71 24.50 8.81
CA LEU A 272 -1.86 25.31 9.25
C LEU A 272 -2.06 25.28 10.76
N HIS A 273 -1.93 24.13 11.43
CA HIS A 273 -2.11 24.04 12.88
C HIS A 273 -1.02 24.77 13.65
N SER A 274 0.21 24.78 13.12
CA SER A 274 1.32 25.50 13.76
C SER A 274 1.09 27.02 13.89
N THR A 275 0.14 27.59 13.15
CA THR A 275 -0.24 29.01 13.28
C THR A 275 -1.03 29.31 14.55
N THR A 276 -1.80 28.35 15.07
CA THR A 276 -2.63 28.51 16.28
C THR A 276 -1.94 27.94 17.51
N ASN A 277 -1.22 26.81 17.36
CA ASN A 277 -0.48 26.18 18.44
C ASN A 277 0.92 25.78 17.94
N PRO A 278 1.90 26.71 17.94
CA PRO A 278 3.20 26.46 17.34
C PRO A 278 3.95 25.35 18.09
N ALA A 279 4.18 24.24 17.39
CA ALA A 279 5.00 23.14 17.85
C ALA A 279 6.49 23.45 17.61
N ARG A 280 7.38 22.97 18.49
CA ARG A 280 8.84 23.07 18.23
C ARG A 280 9.30 22.18 17.08
N ARG A 281 8.58 21.10 16.79
CA ARG A 281 8.85 20.17 15.68
C ARG A 281 7.53 19.73 15.06
N GLN A 282 7.48 19.75 13.74
CA GLN A 282 6.41 19.12 12.96
C GLN A 282 6.94 17.80 12.44
N ILE A 283 6.23 16.71 12.72
CA ILE A 283 6.64 15.36 12.35
C ILE A 283 5.56 14.75 11.47
N LEU A 284 5.93 14.33 10.27
CA LEU A 284 5.10 13.53 9.41
C LEU A 284 5.49 12.05 9.56
N VAL A 285 4.50 11.20 9.83
CA VAL A 285 4.67 9.75 9.96
C VAL A 285 4.07 9.05 8.75
N VAL A 286 4.89 8.27 8.03
CA VAL A 286 4.49 7.60 6.78
C VAL A 286 5.03 6.16 6.70
N PRO A 287 4.47 5.29 5.85
CA PRO A 287 5.05 3.97 5.66
C PRO A 287 6.49 4.06 5.12
N HIS A 288 7.28 3.05 5.43
CA HIS A 288 8.58 2.82 4.81
C HIS A 288 8.42 2.57 3.31
N GLY A 289 9.40 2.98 2.50
CA GLY A 289 9.36 2.89 1.03
C GLY A 289 9.23 4.24 0.30
N ILE A 290 9.09 5.35 1.02
CA ILE A 290 9.10 6.70 0.44
C ILE A 290 10.44 7.02 -0.25
N SER A 291 10.39 7.57 -1.47
CA SER A 291 11.59 7.90 -2.27
C SER A 291 12.46 8.99 -1.65
N ARG A 292 13.77 9.03 -1.99
CA ARG A 292 14.70 10.05 -1.47
C ARG A 292 14.28 11.48 -1.85
N GLU A 293 13.73 11.66 -3.04
CA GLU A 293 13.21 12.95 -3.51
C GLU A 293 12.07 13.46 -2.61
N LYS A 294 11.05 12.62 -2.37
CA LYS A 294 9.93 12.96 -1.47
C LYS A 294 10.42 13.24 -0.05
N GLN A 295 11.37 12.44 0.46
CA GLN A 295 12.00 12.68 1.76
C GLN A 295 12.72 14.04 1.81
N SER A 296 13.46 14.39 0.76
CA SER A 296 14.16 15.67 0.67
C SER A 296 13.18 16.83 0.63
N ALA A 297 12.10 16.73 -0.15
CA ALA A 297 11.07 17.77 -0.23
C ALA A 297 10.40 18.04 1.13
N ILE A 298 10.04 16.98 1.87
CA ILE A 298 9.44 17.10 3.22
C ILE A 298 10.41 17.78 4.18
N LYS A 299 11.69 17.37 4.17
CA LYS A 299 12.73 17.97 5.01
C LYS A 299 12.99 19.44 4.67
N SER A 300 13.03 19.79 3.38
CA SER A 300 13.18 21.17 2.92
C SER A 300 12.02 22.08 3.34
N ALA A 301 10.83 21.51 3.57
CA ALA A 301 9.68 22.23 4.13
C ALA A 301 9.77 22.41 5.66
N GLY A 302 10.88 22.03 6.31
CA GLY A 302 11.06 22.12 7.76
C GLY A 302 10.35 21.02 8.55
N ILE A 303 9.81 20.00 7.87
CA ILE A 303 9.07 18.91 8.49
C ILE A 303 9.98 17.70 8.68
N HIS A 304 9.97 17.19 9.91
CA HIS A 304 10.67 15.97 10.29
C HIS A 304 9.91 14.75 9.79
N LEU A 305 10.63 13.71 9.40
CA LEU A 305 10.02 12.48 8.87
C LEU A 305 10.31 11.30 9.79
N VAL A 306 9.26 10.55 10.11
CA VAL A 306 9.35 9.23 10.75
C VAL A 306 8.73 8.19 9.83
N ARG A 307 9.51 7.21 9.42
CA ARG A 307 9.00 6.09 8.61
C ARG A 307 8.66 4.93 9.50
N TYR A 308 7.59 4.21 9.18
CA TYR A 308 7.25 2.98 9.88
C TYR A 308 7.17 1.77 8.95
N SER A 309 7.60 0.63 9.46
CA SER A 309 7.44 -0.68 8.82
C SER A 309 6.60 -1.58 9.73
N ILE A 310 5.89 -2.53 9.15
CA ILE A 310 5.16 -3.54 9.92
C ILE A 310 5.94 -4.84 9.79
N ARG A 311 6.48 -5.32 10.92
CA ARG A 311 7.21 -6.59 11.01
C ARG A 311 6.62 -7.39 12.16
N ASP A 312 6.30 -8.65 11.93
CA ASP A 312 5.74 -9.54 12.95
C ASP A 312 4.44 -9.01 13.61
N LYS A 313 3.57 -8.33 12.84
CA LYS A 313 2.35 -7.63 13.30
C LYS A 313 2.60 -6.45 14.25
N ILE A 314 3.84 -6.07 14.44
CA ILE A 314 4.23 -4.92 15.26
C ILE A 314 4.62 -3.78 14.32
N ILE A 315 4.17 -2.57 14.64
CA ILE A 315 4.60 -1.37 13.92
C ILE A 315 5.94 -0.96 14.53
N HIS A 316 6.97 -0.94 13.67
CA HIS A 316 8.32 -0.49 13.97
C HIS A 316 8.50 0.90 13.37
N PHE A 317 8.90 1.86 14.18
CA PHE A 317 9.22 3.20 13.70
C PHE A 317 10.72 3.31 13.49
N ASN A 318 11.13 3.35 12.23
CA ASN A 318 12.52 3.23 11.80
C ASN A 318 13.37 4.42 12.24
N ASP A 319 12.77 5.61 12.31
CA ASP A 319 13.46 6.88 12.57
C ASP A 319 12.98 7.55 13.88
N LEU A 320 12.25 6.83 14.74
CA LEU A 320 11.62 7.45 15.92
C LEU A 320 12.64 8.00 16.92
N LEU A 321 13.74 7.28 17.11
CA LEU A 321 14.78 7.63 18.07
C LEU A 321 15.53 8.92 17.67
N ASP A 322 15.58 9.23 16.39
CA ASP A 322 16.22 10.46 15.88
C ASP A 322 15.50 11.72 16.39
N HIS A 323 14.19 11.62 16.65
CA HIS A 323 13.36 12.73 17.11
C HIS A 323 13.00 12.63 18.60
N PHE A 324 12.94 11.40 19.11
CA PHE A 324 12.61 11.08 20.50
C PHE A 324 13.58 10.03 21.07
N PRO A 325 14.79 10.43 21.51
CA PRO A 325 15.85 9.50 21.92
C PRO A 325 15.52 8.59 23.11
N LYS A 326 14.54 9.00 23.94
CA LYS A 326 14.07 8.19 25.08
C LYS A 326 12.92 7.25 24.72
N ALA A 327 12.34 7.36 23.52
CA ALA A 327 11.23 6.51 23.12
C ALA A 327 11.67 5.04 23.10
N SER A 328 10.75 4.11 23.37
CA SER A 328 11.05 2.69 23.32
C SER A 328 10.49 2.10 22.03
N PRO A 329 11.31 1.80 21.00
CA PRO A 329 10.84 1.27 19.71
C PRO A 329 10.24 -0.14 19.84
N SER A 330 10.56 -0.83 20.93
CA SER A 330 10.27 -2.24 21.20
C SER A 330 9.45 -2.47 22.48
N ALA A 331 8.82 -1.44 23.05
CA ALA A 331 8.05 -1.60 24.28
C ALA A 331 7.01 -2.75 24.14
N PRO A 332 7.00 -3.73 25.05
CA PRO A 332 5.98 -4.76 25.07
C PRO A 332 4.61 -4.12 25.32
N VAL A 333 3.57 -4.73 24.76
CA VAL A 333 2.18 -4.36 25.01
C VAL A 333 1.95 -4.47 26.51
N ARG A 334 1.98 -3.34 27.23
CA ARG A 334 1.26 -3.28 28.49
C ARG A 334 -0.20 -3.24 28.09
N ASP A 335 -0.91 -4.32 28.36
CA ASP A 335 -2.35 -4.32 28.31
C ASP A 335 -2.83 -3.12 29.13
N CYS A 336 -3.33 -2.10 28.45
CA CYS A 336 -4.15 -1.09 29.08
C CYS A 336 -5.46 -1.78 29.44
N ILE A 337 -5.45 -2.54 30.53
CA ILE A 337 -6.64 -2.84 31.30
C ILE A 337 -7.03 -1.51 31.95
N PRO A 338 -8.18 -0.91 31.62
CA PRO A 338 -8.70 0.18 32.43
C PRO A 338 -9.05 -0.44 33.78
N SER A 339 -8.36 0.01 34.82
CA SER A 339 -8.81 -0.18 36.19
C SER A 339 -10.11 0.61 36.39
N ARG A 340 -11.17 -0.15 36.67
CA ARG A 340 -12.54 0.20 37.11
C ARG A 340 -13.58 0.44 36.02
#